data_AF-A0A094A0V7-F1
#
_entry.id   AF-A0A094A0V7-F1
#
_cell.length_a   1.000
_cell.length_b   1.000
_cell.length_c   1.000
_cell.angle_alpha   90.00
_cell.angle_beta   90.00
_cell.angle_gamma   90.00
#
_symmetry.space_group_name_H-M   'P 1'
#
loop_
_entity.id
_entity.type
_entity.pdbx_description
1 polymer ?
#
loop_
_entity_poly.entity_id
_entity_poly.type
_entity_poly.pdbx_seq_one_letter_code
_entity_poly.pdbx_strand_id
1 'polypeptide(L)'
;MPAAQDALTGGTTEGRRILSDDSSVYALQVVRQVNYGPLESKRYFVSGDGGRGAIFNKITEGDLIETNFEKLNACKNSKCDSHNKFFEFEFCDGSHISL
;
A
#
# COMPACT_ATOMS: atom_id res chain seq x y z
N MET A 1 -28.83 18.99 -12.13
CA MET A 1 -28.32 17.72 -11.60
C MET A 1 -26.80 17.75 -11.74
N PRO A 2 -25.99 17.80 -10.68
CA PRO A 2 -24.55 17.66 -10.82
C PRO A 2 -24.18 16.17 -10.78
N ALA A 3 -23.34 15.79 -11.74
CA ALA A 3 -22.74 14.47 -11.86
C ALA A 3 -21.92 14.12 -10.61
N ALA A 4 -22.04 12.87 -10.17
CA ALA A 4 -21.18 12.31 -9.14
C ALA A 4 -19.73 12.38 -9.65
N GLN A 5 -18.93 13.23 -9.02
CA GLN A 5 -17.48 13.19 -9.16
C GLN A 5 -17.02 11.90 -8.46
N ASP A 6 -16.36 11.04 -9.22
CA ASP A 6 -15.54 9.96 -8.68
C ASP A 6 -14.56 10.57 -7.68
N ALA A 7 -14.90 10.48 -6.39
CA ALA A 7 -13.99 10.78 -5.32
C ALA A 7 -12.94 9.69 -5.30
N LEU A 8 -11.90 9.90 -6.13
CA LEU A 8 -10.57 9.35 -5.92
C LEU A 8 -10.23 9.64 -4.46
N THR A 9 -10.48 8.67 -3.58
CA THR A 9 -10.10 8.78 -2.17
C THR A 9 -8.59 8.54 -2.17
N GLY A 10 -7.89 9.62 -2.54
CA GLY A 10 -6.44 9.74 -2.54
C GLY A 10 -5.91 9.36 -1.17
N GLY A 11 -4.64 8.94 -1.15
CA GLY A 11 -3.95 8.59 0.07
C GLY A 11 -4.16 9.67 1.13
N THR A 12 -4.23 9.25 2.40
CA THR A 12 -4.33 10.22 3.49
C THR A 12 -3.12 11.14 3.43
N THR A 13 -3.31 12.45 3.57
CA THR A 13 -2.24 13.47 3.55
C THR A 13 -1.04 13.08 4.42
N GLU A 14 -1.30 12.39 5.53
CA GLU A 14 -0.31 11.86 6.45
C GLU A 14 0.57 10.76 5.83
N GLY A 15 -0.02 9.78 5.15
CA GLY A 15 0.73 8.71 4.49
C GLY A 15 1.72 9.23 3.44
N ARG A 16 1.32 10.26 2.68
CA ARG A 16 2.21 10.88 1.69
C ARG A 16 3.37 11.65 2.34
N ARG A 17 3.15 12.30 3.48
CA ARG A 17 4.22 12.94 4.26
C ARG A 17 5.23 11.91 4.76
N ILE A 18 4.75 10.80 5.31
CA ILE A 18 5.60 9.71 5.81
C ILE A 18 6.53 9.16 4.72
N LEU A 19 6.02 8.95 3.49
CA LEU A 19 6.84 8.49 2.35
C LEU A 19 7.93 9.50 1.95
N SER A 20 7.72 10.79 2.22
CA SER A 20 8.64 11.87 1.81
C SER A 20 9.68 12.18 2.88
N ASP A 21 9.36 11.95 4.15
CA ASP A 21 10.20 12.37 5.29
C ASP A 21 11.26 11.34 5.69
N ASP A 22 11.02 10.04 5.47
CA ASP A 22 11.90 8.99 6.00
C ASP A 22 12.28 7.94 4.96
N SER A 23 13.58 7.74 4.75
CA SER A 23 14.11 6.76 3.80
C SER A 23 14.18 5.33 4.33
N SER A 24 13.76 5.09 5.57
CA SER A 24 13.69 3.75 6.19
C SER A 24 12.26 3.21 6.31
N VAL A 25 11.31 3.88 5.68
CA VAL A 25 9.91 3.52 5.71
C VAL A 25 9.63 2.45 4.64
N TYR A 26 9.04 1.34 5.06
CA TYR A 26 8.50 0.35 4.13
C TYR A 26 7.03 0.62 3.85
N ALA A 27 6.64 0.46 2.59
CA ALA A 27 5.24 0.36 2.21
C ALA A 27 4.81 -1.11 2.08
N LEU A 28 3.54 -1.37 2.36
CA LEU A 28 2.92 -2.68 2.25
C LEU A 28 1.84 -2.62 1.17
N GLN A 29 2.00 -3.42 0.13
CA GLN A 29 0.93 -3.70 -0.83
C GLN A 29 0.14 -4.93 -0.37
N VAL A 30 -1.18 -4.79 -0.36
CA VAL A 30 -2.12 -5.88 -0.08
C VAL A 30 -2.97 -6.13 -1.32
N VAL A 31 -2.79 -7.30 -1.91
CA VAL A 31 -3.61 -7.82 -3.02
C VAL A 31 -4.65 -8.76 -2.46
N ARG A 32 -5.89 -8.66 -2.95
CA ARG A 32 -6.97 -9.60 -2.64
C ARG A 32 -7.53 -10.21 -3.91
N GLN A 33 -7.72 -11.52 -3.91
CA GLN A 33 -8.31 -12.31 -4.98
C GLN A 33 -9.36 -13.28 -4.42
N VAL A 34 -10.25 -13.75 -5.29
CA VAL A 34 -11.08 -14.95 -5.04
C VAL A 34 -10.49 -16.10 -5.82
N ASN A 35 -10.28 -17.24 -5.16
CA ASN A 35 -9.87 -18.49 -5.81
C ASN A 35 -8.68 -18.37 -6.78
N TYR A 36 -7.62 -17.64 -6.41
CA TYR A 36 -6.46 -17.34 -7.28
C TYR A 36 -6.83 -16.75 -8.67
N GLY A 37 -8.03 -16.17 -8.77
CA GLY A 37 -8.58 -15.61 -9.99
C GLY A 37 -8.30 -14.11 -10.12
N PRO A 38 -9.21 -13.36 -10.77
CA PRO A 38 -9.04 -11.93 -10.96
C PRO A 38 -8.80 -11.17 -9.65
N LEU A 39 -8.02 -10.10 -9.75
CA LEU A 39 -7.75 -9.19 -8.66
C LEU A 39 -9.04 -8.45 -8.27
N GLU A 40 -9.43 -8.55 -7.00
CA GLU A 40 -10.58 -7.84 -6.45
C GLU A 40 -10.19 -6.48 -5.86
N SER A 41 -9.01 -6.40 -5.23
CA SER A 41 -8.50 -5.14 -4.70
C SER A 41 -6.99 -5.15 -4.57
N LYS A 42 -6.38 -3.98 -4.81
CA LYS A 42 -4.98 -3.68 -4.55
C LYS A 42 -4.94 -2.42 -3.69
N ARG A 43 -4.30 -2.47 -2.53
CA ARG A 43 -4.19 -1.33 -1.60
C ARG A 43 -2.76 -1.21 -1.10
N TYR A 44 -2.40 0.00 -0.70
CA TYR A 44 -1.05 0.32 -0.25
C TYR A 44 -1.13 1.03 1.08
N PHE A 45 -0.20 0.70 1.96
CA PHE A 45 -0.12 1.24 3.30
C PHE A 45 1.31 1.57 3.64
N VAL A 46 1.48 2.59 4.47
CA VAL A 46 2.77 2.95 5.05
C VAL A 46 2.64 2.98 6.56
N SER A 47 3.65 2.50 7.28
CA SER A 47 3.69 2.66 8.72
C SER A 47 4.09 4.10 9.06
N GLY A 48 3.27 4.81 9.83
CA GLY A 48 3.74 6.05 10.46
C GLY A 48 4.71 5.76 11.60
N ASP A 49 5.38 6.81 12.09
CA ASP A 49 6.00 6.72 13.42
C ASP A 49 4.88 6.45 14.44
N GLY A 50 5.11 5.48 15.33
CA GLY A 50 4.08 5.08 16.27
C GLY A 50 4.57 3.99 17.19
N GLY A 51 5.18 4.39 18.32
CA GLY A 51 5.46 3.47 19.41
C GLY A 51 4.22 2.64 19.79
N ARG A 52 4.42 1.42 20.33
CA ARG A 52 3.39 0.48 20.85
C ARG A 52 1.98 0.56 20.22
N GLY A 53 1.92 0.65 18.89
CA GLY A 53 0.66 0.65 18.15
C GLY A 53 0.91 1.18 16.74
N ALA A 54 1.38 0.31 15.84
CA ALA A 54 1.69 0.71 14.47
C ALA A 54 0.42 1.23 13.77
N ILE A 55 0.36 2.54 13.53
CA ILE A 55 -0.68 3.17 12.73
C ILE A 55 -0.28 3.02 11.26
N PHE A 56 -1.15 2.38 10.48
CA PHE A 56 -0.96 2.24 9.03
C PHE A 56 -1.80 3.27 8.29
N ASN A 57 -1.14 4.11 7.51
CA ASN A 57 -1.76 5.12 6.68
C ASN A 57 -1.93 4.59 5.25
N LYS A 58 -3.13 4.71 4.68
CA LYS A 58 -3.40 4.31 3.29
C LYS A 58 -2.77 5.33 2.34
N ILE A 59 -2.06 4.84 1.33
CA ILE A 59 -1.46 5.62 0.24
C ILE A 59 -1.96 5.11 -1.12
N THR A 60 -1.60 5.79 -2.19
CA THR A 60 -1.89 5.37 -3.56
C THR A 60 -0.68 4.77 -4.25
N GLU A 61 -0.91 4.07 -5.36
CA GLU A 61 0.17 3.61 -6.25
C GLU A 61 0.95 4.80 -6.84
N GLY A 62 0.26 5.90 -7.13
CA GLY A 62 0.89 7.13 -7.60
C GLY A 62 1.88 7.68 -6.58
N ASP A 63 1.54 7.68 -5.28
CA ASP A 63 2.45 8.15 -4.24
C ASP A 63 3.73 7.29 -4.18
N LEU A 64 3.63 5.98 -4.37
CA LEU A 64 4.80 5.08 -4.44
C LEU A 64 5.68 5.37 -5.67
N ILE A 65 5.07 5.62 -6.82
CA ILE A 65 5.80 5.94 -8.06
C ILE A 65 6.51 7.29 -7.91
N GLU A 66 5.81 8.30 -7.39
CA GLU A 66 6.36 9.66 -7.19
C GLU A 66 7.52 9.68 -6.19
N THR A 67 7.52 8.75 -5.23
CA THR A 67 8.56 8.63 -4.19
C THR A 67 9.61 7.55 -4.49
N ASN A 68 9.60 6.98 -5.71
CA ASN A 68 10.56 5.98 -6.17
C ASN A 68 10.62 4.71 -5.28
N PHE A 69 9.45 4.25 -4.83
CA PHE A 69 9.31 2.98 -4.13
C PHE A 69 9.23 1.83 -5.13
N GLU A 70 10.04 0.81 -4.89
CA GLU A 70 10.09 -0.40 -5.70
C GLU A 70 9.63 -1.61 -4.88
N LYS A 71 8.99 -2.57 -5.56
CA LYS A 71 8.60 -3.82 -4.92
C LYS A 71 9.84 -4.63 -4.56
N LEU A 72 9.88 -5.11 -3.33
CA LEU A 72 10.84 -6.10 -2.90
C LEU A 72 10.40 -7.49 -3.36
N ASN A 73 11.37 -8.39 -3.57
CA ASN A 73 11.12 -9.82 -3.80
C ASN A 73 10.71 -10.57 -2.51
N ALA A 74 9.97 -9.89 -1.62
CA ALA A 74 9.47 -10.42 -0.36
C ALA A 74 7.94 -10.43 -0.43
N CYS A 75 7.38 -11.60 -0.75
CA CYS A 75 5.94 -11.83 -0.85
C CYS A 75 5.51 -12.92 0.14
N LYS A 76 4.35 -12.70 0.78
CA LYS A 76 3.68 -13.70 1.61
C LYS A 76 2.22 -13.85 1.19
N ASN A 77 1.80 -15.09 0.99
CA ASN A 77 0.43 -15.42 0.62
C ASN A 77 -0.33 -15.98 1.83
N SER A 78 -1.61 -15.65 1.93
CA SER A 78 -2.51 -16.17 2.95
C SER A 78 -3.86 -16.53 2.34
N LYS A 79 -4.37 -17.71 2.65
CA LYS A 79 -5.70 -18.18 2.24
C LYS A 79 -6.66 -18.14 3.42
N CYS A 80 -7.84 -17.59 3.18
CA CYS A 80 -8.98 -17.69 4.08
C CYS A 80 -10.03 -18.62 3.46
N ASP A 81 -10.09 -19.86 3.94
CA ASP A 81 -11.00 -20.88 3.40
C ASP A 81 -12.48 -20.51 3.61
N SER A 82 -12.84 -19.99 4.78
CA SER A 82 -14.22 -19.66 5.13
C SER A 82 -14.87 -18.62 4.21
N HIS A 83 -14.06 -17.76 3.59
CA HIS A 83 -14.52 -16.71 2.67
C HIS A 83 -14.05 -16.94 1.24
N ASN A 84 -13.33 -18.03 0.98
CA ASN A 84 -12.68 -18.34 -0.29
C ASN A 84 -11.84 -17.15 -0.83
N LYS A 85 -11.08 -16.50 0.06
CA LYS A 85 -10.25 -15.33 -0.26
C LYS A 85 -8.76 -15.65 -0.19
N PHE A 86 -8.01 -15.02 -1.07
CA PHE A 86 -6.56 -15.07 -1.12
C PHE A 86 -6.01 -13.67 -0.96
N PHE A 87 -4.99 -13.55 -0.13
CA PHE A 87 -4.31 -12.31 0.17
C PHE A 87 -2.83 -12.47 -0.14
N GLU A 88 -2.26 -11.52 -0.87
CA GLU A 88 -0.82 -11.42 -1.09
C GLU A 88 -0.33 -10.13 -0.45
N PHE A 89 0.71 -10.26 0.35
CA PHE A 89 1.38 -9.16 1.04
C PHE A 89 2.75 -9.00 0.41
N GLU A 90 2.98 -7.85 -0.20
CA GLU A 90 4.26 -7.50 -0.82
C GLU A 90 4.81 -6.26 -0.12
N PHE A 91 6.11 -6.24 0.15
CA PHE A 91 6.80 -5.07 0.68
C PHE A 91 7.35 -4.21 -0.46
N CYS A 92 7.32 -2.90 -0.29
CA CYS A 92 7.99 -1.94 -1.16
C CYS A 92 8.96 -1.10 -0.34
N ASP A 93 10.13 -0.81 -0.90
CA ASP A 93 11.17 0.00 -0.28
C ASP A 93 11.49 1.22 -1.14
N GLY A 94 11.87 2.32 -0.49
CA GLY A 94 12.23 3.57 -1.15
C GLY A 94 13.69 3.54 -1.58
N SER A 95 13.95 3.65 -2.88
CA SER A 95 15.32 3.71 -3.39
C SER A 95 15.92 5.12 -3.21
N HIS A 96 16.95 5.25 -2.37
CA HIS A 96 17.76 6.48 -2.25
C HIS A 96 18.50 6.73 -3.57
N ILE A 97 18.04 7.70 -4.36
CA ILE A 97 18.86 8.28 -5.42
C ILE A 97 19.76 9.33 -4.76
N SER A 98 20.90 8.91 -4.24
CA SER A 98 21.98 9.84 -3.91
C SER A 98 22.52 10.41 -5.22
N LEU A 99 22.16 11.65 -5.57
CA LEU A 99 22.76 12.42 -6.66
C LEU A 99 24.18 12.88 -6.31
#